data_AF-A0A9P6WSH9-F1
#
_entry.id   AF-A0A9P6WSH9-F1
#
_cell.length_a   1.000
_cell.length_b   1.000
_cell.length_c   1.000
_cell.angle_alpha   90.00
_cell.angle_beta   90.00
_cell.angle_gamma   90.00
#
_symmetry.space_group_name_H-M   'P 1'
#
loop_
_entity.id
_entity.type
_entity.pdbx_description
1 polymer ?
#
loop_
_entity_poly.entity_id
_entity_poly.type
_entity_poly.pdbx_seq_one_letter_code
_entity_poly.pdbx_strand_id
1 'polypeptide(L)'
;MRPQDGQIALHALPFDLGFYTQAEQPAWIVDNWQDPEIPTRDNWRKELYDAAQFDPVVGKRVLVDNGDLTPRLCAAADGARFWIWGRDDDASRYPAIAGVPARIAGDQRAVWRIDIDAAFRQRMCAGLPAAR
;
A
#
# COMPACT_ATOMS: atom_id res chain seq x y z
N MET A 1 -15.52 -3.14 4.05
CA MET A 1 -14.60 -3.20 2.89
C MET A 1 -15.41 -3.73 1.71
N ARG A 2 -15.15 -3.27 0.49
CA ARG A 2 -15.83 -3.74 -0.72
C ARG A 2 -14.82 -4.36 -1.70
N PRO A 3 -15.23 -5.28 -2.60
CA PRO A 3 -14.33 -5.95 -3.55
C PRO A 3 -13.44 -5.01 -4.37
N GLN A 4 -13.97 -3.86 -4.77
CA GLN A 4 -13.27 -2.84 -5.55
C GLN A 4 -12.36 -1.91 -4.73
N ASP A 5 -12.43 -1.95 -3.40
CA ASP A 5 -11.55 -1.13 -2.56
C ASP A 5 -10.11 -1.69 -2.67
N GLY A 6 -9.14 -0.82 -2.94
CA GLY A 6 -7.74 -1.20 -3.03
C GLY A 6 -7.18 -1.66 -1.69
N GLN A 7 -6.33 -2.67 -1.70
CA GLN A 7 -5.64 -3.18 -0.51
C GLN A 7 -4.18 -2.76 -0.53
N ILE A 8 -3.65 -2.32 0.61
CA ILE A 8 -2.26 -1.94 0.77
C ILE A 8 -1.73 -2.59 2.04
N ALA A 9 -0.62 -3.29 1.96
CA ALA A 9 0.06 -3.89 3.11
C ALA A 9 1.44 -3.27 3.29
N LEU A 10 1.73 -2.77 4.49
CA LEU A 10 3.00 -2.16 4.86
C LEU A 10 3.91 -3.22 5.50
N HIS A 11 5.11 -3.40 4.92
CA HIS A 11 6.18 -4.25 5.45
C HIS A 11 5.76 -5.70 5.79
N ALA A 12 4.76 -6.23 5.08
CA ALA A 12 4.18 -7.54 5.33
C ALA A 12 3.48 -8.08 4.09
N LEU A 13 3.41 -9.42 3.99
CA LEU A 13 2.61 -10.12 3.01
C LEU A 13 1.44 -10.84 3.70
N PRO A 14 0.23 -10.24 3.74
CA PRO A 14 -0.95 -10.93 4.26
C PRO A 14 -1.56 -11.78 3.14
N PHE A 15 -1.03 -12.99 2.96
CA PHE A 15 -1.29 -13.88 1.81
C PHE A 15 -2.77 -14.22 1.59
N ASP A 16 -3.56 -14.23 2.65
CA ASP A 16 -4.99 -14.59 2.68
C ASP A 16 -5.92 -13.36 2.68
N LEU A 17 -5.37 -12.15 2.74
CA LEU A 17 -6.17 -10.92 2.82
C LEU A 17 -7.09 -10.74 1.61
N GLY A 18 -6.59 -10.99 0.40
CA GLY A 18 -7.41 -10.86 -0.82
C GLY A 18 -8.60 -11.81 -0.83
N PHE A 19 -8.42 -13.02 -0.26
CA PHE A 19 -9.49 -14.01 -0.13
C PHE A 19 -10.58 -13.53 0.84
N TYR A 20 -10.20 -13.07 2.05
CA TYR A 20 -11.18 -12.61 3.04
C TYR A 20 -11.89 -11.32 2.66
N THR A 21 -11.23 -10.46 1.87
CA THR A 21 -11.79 -9.18 1.45
C THR A 21 -12.49 -9.25 0.11
N GLN A 22 -12.41 -10.40 -0.58
CA GLN A 22 -12.90 -10.61 -1.94
C GLN A 22 -12.36 -9.54 -2.90
N ALA A 23 -11.10 -9.13 -2.72
CA ALA A 23 -10.50 -8.06 -3.48
C ALA A 23 -10.40 -8.42 -4.98
N GLU A 24 -10.86 -7.51 -5.84
CA GLU A 24 -10.78 -7.66 -7.30
C GLU A 24 -9.38 -7.43 -7.85
N GLN A 25 -8.53 -6.72 -7.08
CA GLN A 25 -7.16 -6.39 -7.45
C GLN A 25 -6.18 -6.89 -6.38
N PRO A 26 -4.97 -7.31 -6.77
CA PRO A 26 -3.94 -7.69 -5.81
C PRO A 26 -3.56 -6.49 -4.93
N ALA A 27 -3.19 -6.77 -3.68
CA ALA A 27 -2.73 -5.74 -2.76
C ALA A 27 -1.43 -5.09 -3.25
N TRP A 28 -1.27 -3.80 -2.98
CA TRP A 28 0.02 -3.13 -3.05
C TRP A 28 0.84 -3.52 -1.82
N ILE A 29 2.00 -4.12 -2.03
CA ILE A 29 2.93 -4.47 -0.96
C ILE A 29 3.97 -3.36 -0.89
N VAL A 30 3.90 -2.56 0.17
CA VAL A 30 4.77 -1.42 0.38
C VAL A 30 5.95 -1.84 1.24
N ASP A 31 7.13 -1.75 0.68
CA ASP A 31 8.37 -2.04 1.40
C ASP A 31 9.57 -1.37 0.72
N ASN A 32 10.77 -1.52 1.27
CA ASN A 32 12.01 -1.15 0.58
C ASN A 32 12.38 -2.25 -0.43
N TRP A 33 11.89 -2.15 -1.67
CA TRP A 33 12.15 -3.12 -2.73
C TRP A 33 13.50 -2.92 -3.43
N GLN A 34 14.17 -1.79 -3.16
CA GLN A 34 15.54 -1.49 -3.60
C GLN A 34 16.62 -2.04 -2.67
N ASP A 35 16.23 -2.71 -1.59
CA ASP A 35 17.16 -3.35 -0.66
C ASP A 35 17.96 -4.48 -1.35
N PRO A 36 19.29 -4.36 -1.48
CA PRO A 36 20.12 -5.37 -2.15
C PRO A 36 20.15 -6.72 -1.40
N GLU A 37 19.69 -6.77 -0.15
CA GLU A 37 19.62 -8.00 0.64
C GLU A 37 18.35 -8.84 0.36
N ILE A 38 17.41 -8.37 -0.46
CA ILE A 38 16.22 -9.15 -0.83
C ILE A 38 16.57 -10.49 -1.48
N PRO A 39 17.38 -10.54 -2.56
CA PRO A 39 17.68 -11.82 -3.21
C PRO A 39 18.51 -12.77 -2.36
N THR A 40 19.12 -12.31 -1.26
CA THR A 40 20.05 -13.09 -0.42
C THR A 40 19.34 -13.89 0.68
N ARG A 41 18.07 -13.60 0.98
CA ARG A 41 17.34 -14.21 2.09
C ARG A 41 16.14 -15.00 1.58
N ASP A 42 16.05 -16.26 1.97
CA ASP A 42 14.89 -17.09 1.67
C ASP A 42 13.70 -16.70 2.57
N ASN A 43 12.84 -15.82 2.05
CA ASN A 43 11.65 -15.32 2.74
C ASN A 43 10.64 -14.77 1.72
N TRP A 44 9.47 -14.34 2.22
CA TRP A 44 8.40 -13.80 1.39
C TRP A 44 8.80 -12.61 0.50
N ARG A 45 9.78 -11.79 0.90
CA ARG A 45 10.26 -10.67 0.07
C ARG A 45 10.99 -11.21 -1.15
N LYS A 46 11.85 -12.22 -0.98
CA LYS A 46 12.53 -12.88 -2.11
C LYS A 46 11.53 -13.52 -3.05
N GLU A 47 10.54 -14.24 -2.53
CA GLU A 47 9.51 -14.87 -3.37
C GLU A 47 8.77 -13.85 -4.25
N LEU A 48 8.37 -12.71 -3.69
CA LEU A 48 7.74 -11.63 -4.46
C LEU A 48 8.71 -10.96 -5.43
N TYR A 49 9.97 -10.78 -5.04
CA TYR A 49 11.01 -10.21 -5.90
C TYR A 49 11.30 -11.11 -7.11
N ASP A 50 11.48 -12.41 -6.91
CA ASP A 50 11.70 -13.40 -7.96
C ASP A 50 10.48 -13.50 -8.88
N ALA A 51 9.26 -13.48 -8.32
CA ALA A 51 8.02 -13.40 -9.09
C ALA A 51 7.95 -12.11 -9.95
N ALA A 52 8.43 -10.97 -9.44
CA ALA A 52 8.52 -9.73 -10.20
C ALA A 52 9.60 -9.76 -11.30
N GLN A 53 10.64 -10.59 -11.18
CA GLN A 53 11.56 -10.85 -12.29
C GLN A 53 10.89 -11.67 -13.40
N PHE A 54 10.01 -12.60 -13.00
CA PHE A 54 9.23 -13.41 -13.93
C PHE A 54 8.14 -12.61 -14.67
N ASP A 55 7.37 -11.78 -13.97
CA ASP A 55 6.40 -10.84 -14.54
C ASP A 55 6.67 -9.39 -14.06
N PRO A 56 7.53 -8.64 -14.79
CA PRO A 56 7.90 -7.28 -14.41
C PRO A 56 6.74 -6.28 -14.45
N VAL A 57 5.72 -6.54 -15.26
CA VAL A 57 4.56 -5.65 -15.38
C VAL A 57 3.72 -5.74 -14.11
N VAL A 58 3.42 -6.97 -13.67
CA VAL A 58 2.71 -7.19 -12.39
C VAL A 58 3.57 -6.74 -11.23
N GLY A 59 4.87 -7.08 -11.22
CA GLY A 59 5.82 -6.66 -10.20
C GLY A 59 5.82 -5.15 -9.98
N LYS A 60 5.98 -4.35 -11.04
CA LYS A 60 5.92 -2.88 -10.96
C LYS A 60 4.58 -2.35 -10.45
N ARG A 61 3.48 -3.05 -10.76
CA ARG A 61 2.13 -2.66 -10.33
C ARG A 61 1.92 -2.88 -8.82
N VAL A 62 2.41 -3.99 -8.26
CA VAL A 62 2.07 -4.42 -6.89
C VAL A 62 3.18 -4.22 -5.86
N LEU A 63 4.45 -4.21 -6.27
CA LEU A 63 5.57 -3.90 -5.37
C LEU A 63 5.80 -2.40 -5.40
N VAL A 64 5.55 -1.75 -4.26
CA VAL A 64 5.57 -0.28 -4.13
C VAL A 64 6.69 0.11 -3.17
N ASP A 65 7.65 0.91 -3.62
CA ASP A 65 8.65 1.46 -2.72
C ASP A 65 8.01 2.43 -1.71
N ASN A 66 8.60 2.53 -0.51
CA ASN A 66 8.07 3.38 0.56
C ASN A 66 7.77 4.83 0.11
N GLY A 67 8.67 5.42 -0.70
CA GLY A 67 8.52 6.78 -1.21
C GLY A 67 7.44 6.93 -2.30
N ASP A 68 7.03 5.83 -2.94
CA ASP A 68 6.08 5.84 -4.04
C ASP A 68 4.63 5.69 -3.60
N LEU A 69 4.37 5.34 -2.34
CA LEU A 69 3.01 5.16 -1.82
C LEU A 69 2.16 6.43 -1.99
N THR A 70 2.65 7.58 -1.52
CA THR A 70 1.90 8.85 -1.63
C THR A 70 1.69 9.28 -3.08
N PRO A 71 2.72 9.30 -3.96
CA PRO A 71 2.53 9.55 -5.39
C PRO A 71 1.48 8.64 -6.04
N ARG A 72 1.48 7.34 -5.75
CA ARG A 72 0.50 6.39 -6.30
C ARG A 72 -0.91 6.65 -5.79
N LEU A 73 -1.09 6.93 -4.51
CA LEU A 73 -2.38 7.36 -3.96
C LEU A 73 -2.86 8.66 -4.62
N CYS A 74 -1.95 9.60 -4.90
CA CYS A 74 -2.24 10.83 -5.64
C CYS A 74 -2.49 10.61 -7.15
N ALA A 75 -2.12 9.48 -7.72
CA ALA A 75 -2.45 9.14 -9.11
C ALA A 75 -3.76 8.35 -9.23
N ALA A 76 -4.30 7.82 -8.12
CA ALA A 76 -5.55 7.07 -8.13
C ALA A 76 -6.75 7.95 -8.54
N ALA A 77 -7.79 7.33 -9.08
CA ALA A 77 -9.02 8.03 -9.48
C ALA A 77 -9.73 8.66 -8.26
N ASP A 78 -10.44 9.77 -8.49
CA ASP A 78 -11.28 10.37 -7.46
C ASP A 78 -12.37 9.40 -7.01
N GLY A 79 -12.62 9.36 -5.70
CA GLY A 79 -13.56 8.42 -5.09
C GLY A 79 -13.01 7.00 -4.90
N ALA A 80 -11.77 6.72 -5.34
CA ALA A 80 -11.09 5.48 -4.98
C ALA A 80 -10.93 5.37 -3.47
N ARG A 81 -10.99 4.14 -2.95
CA ARG A 81 -10.81 3.84 -1.53
C ARG A 81 -9.73 2.79 -1.35
N PHE A 82 -8.85 3.02 -0.40
CA PHE A 82 -7.80 2.09 -0.02
C PHE A 82 -7.90 1.72 1.46
N TRP A 83 -7.62 0.46 1.76
CA TRP A 83 -7.43 -0.04 3.11
C TRP A 83 -5.95 -0.37 3.31
N ILE A 84 -5.33 0.34 4.24
CA ILE A 84 -3.91 0.23 4.54
C ILE A 84 -3.76 -0.61 5.80
N TRP A 85 -3.04 -1.72 5.70
CA TRP A 85 -2.74 -2.66 6.77
C TRP A 85 -1.30 -2.48 7.20
N GLY A 86 -1.07 -2.14 8.46
CA GLY A 86 0.28 -1.84 8.96
C GLY A 86 0.43 -2.06 10.45
N ARG A 87 1.51 -1.54 11.01
CA ARG A 87 1.80 -1.47 12.44
C ARG A 87 1.27 -0.17 13.03
N ASP A 88 0.85 -0.19 14.28
CA ASP A 88 0.32 0.98 14.99
C ASP A 88 1.27 2.19 15.03
N ASP A 89 2.58 1.98 14.87
CA ASP A 89 3.62 3.04 14.80
C ASP A 89 3.93 3.55 13.37
N ASP A 90 3.34 2.98 12.32
CA ASP A 90 3.62 3.32 10.92
C ASP A 90 3.20 4.74 10.54
N ALA A 91 2.34 5.40 11.32
CA ALA A 91 1.96 6.79 11.11
C ALA A 91 3.15 7.76 11.18
N SER A 92 4.25 7.37 11.81
CA SER A 92 5.50 8.13 11.83
C SER A 92 6.29 8.08 10.52
N ARG A 93 6.04 7.06 9.68
CA ARG A 93 6.81 6.76 8.46
C ARG A 93 6.03 7.04 7.18
N TYR A 94 4.71 6.92 7.24
CA TYR A 94 3.83 7.04 6.08
C TYR A 94 2.91 8.26 6.19
N PRO A 95 3.23 9.36 5.49
CA PRO A 95 2.43 10.59 5.53
C PRO A 95 0.95 10.39 5.18
N ALA A 96 0.61 9.41 4.33
CA ALA A 96 -0.77 9.12 3.94
C ALA A 96 -1.69 8.73 5.11
N ILE A 97 -1.14 8.16 6.19
CA ILE A 97 -1.88 7.75 7.40
C ILE A 97 -1.56 8.61 8.63
N ALA A 98 -0.63 9.56 8.53
CA ALA A 98 -0.29 10.46 9.62
C ALA A 98 -1.50 11.33 10.02
N GLY A 99 -1.86 11.30 11.31
CA GLY A 99 -3.03 12.00 11.83
C GLY A 99 -4.38 11.42 11.39
N VAL A 100 -4.39 10.28 10.69
CA VAL A 100 -5.61 9.56 10.31
C VAL A 100 -5.94 8.54 11.41
N PRO A 101 -7.13 8.60 12.03
CA PRO A 101 -7.51 7.59 13.02
C PRO A 101 -7.66 6.23 12.35
N ALA A 102 -7.09 5.20 12.98
CA ALA A 102 -7.29 3.83 12.54
C ALA A 102 -8.77 3.44 12.64
N ARG A 103 -9.26 2.70 11.64
CA ARG A 103 -10.60 2.11 11.66
C ARG A 103 -10.66 0.84 12.49
N ILE A 104 -9.56 0.10 12.48
CA ILE A 104 -9.33 -1.06 13.35
C ILE A 104 -7.99 -0.78 14.03
N ALA A 105 -7.99 -0.69 15.35
CA ALA A 105 -6.79 -0.51 16.15
C ALA A 105 -6.55 -1.77 16.99
N GLY A 106 -5.29 -2.16 17.12
CA GLY A 106 -4.81 -3.21 18.01
C GLY A 106 -3.39 -2.89 18.47
N ASP A 107 -2.86 -3.68 19.40
CA ASP A 107 -1.64 -3.35 20.16
C ASP A 107 -0.34 -3.32 19.32
N GLN A 108 -0.35 -3.89 18.11
CA GLN A 108 0.81 -3.93 17.21
C GLN A 108 0.43 -3.70 15.75
N ARG A 109 -0.87 -3.64 15.46
CA ARG A 109 -1.43 -3.64 14.11
C ARG A 109 -2.61 -2.70 14.06
N ALA A 110 -2.70 -1.99 12.95
CA ALA A 110 -3.82 -1.12 12.69
C ALA A 110 -4.19 -1.14 11.21
N VAL A 111 -5.44 -0.77 10.96
CA VAL A 111 -6.00 -0.67 9.61
C VAL A 111 -6.59 0.71 9.44
N TRP A 112 -6.12 1.43 8.43
CA TRP A 112 -6.62 2.74 8.05
C TRP A 112 -7.46 2.64 6.79
N ARG A 113 -8.43 3.54 6.69
CA ARG A 113 -9.19 3.76 5.46
C ARG A 113 -8.81 5.10 4.88
N ILE A 114 -8.32 5.10 3.64
CA ILE A 114 -8.01 6.30 2.88
C ILE A 114 -9.03 6.40 1.75
N ASP A 115 -9.78 7.49 1.74
CA ASP A 115 -10.66 7.86 0.62
C ASP A 115 -9.92 8.92 -0.22
N ILE A 116 -9.83 8.72 -1.53
CA ILE A 116 -9.23 9.70 -2.46
C ILE A 116 -10.26 10.76 -2.77
N ASP A 117 -10.44 11.68 -1.83
CA ASP A 117 -11.37 12.81 -1.88
C ASP A 117 -10.64 14.15 -1.87
N ALA A 118 -11.38 15.26 -1.96
CA ALA A 118 -10.80 16.61 -1.96
C ALA A 118 -9.94 16.89 -0.72
N ALA A 119 -10.27 16.34 0.45
CA ALA A 119 -9.53 16.56 1.68
C ALA A 119 -8.19 15.79 1.67
N PHE A 120 -8.19 14.55 1.17
CA PHE A 120 -6.96 13.80 0.92
C PHE A 120 -6.08 14.52 -0.10
N ARG A 121 -6.64 14.97 -1.23
CA ARG A 121 -5.93 15.71 -2.27
C ARG A 121 -5.27 16.96 -1.73
N GLN A 122 -6.01 17.77 -0.96
CA GLN A 122 -5.49 19.00 -0.36
C GLN A 122 -4.35 18.72 0.62
N ARG A 123 -4.47 17.67 1.43
CA ARG A 123 -3.46 17.31 2.44
C ARG A 123 -2.21 16.67 1.84
N MET A 124 -2.37 15.82 0.82
CA MET A 124 -1.30 14.93 0.35
C MET A 124 -0.76 15.25 -1.04
N CYS A 125 -1.56 15.87 -1.90
CA CYS A 125 -1.27 16.01 -3.33
C CYS A 125 -1.07 17.46 -3.77
N ALA A 126 -1.20 18.45 -2.88
CA ALA A 126 -0.94 19.84 -3.21
C ALA A 126 0.50 20.00 -3.72
N GLY A 127 0.66 20.43 -4.98
CA GLY A 127 1.96 20.57 -5.64
C GLY A 127 2.40 19.36 -6.49
N LEU A 128 1.67 18.25 -6.47
CA LEU A 128 1.85 17.14 -7.41
C LEU A 128 0.90 17.32 -8.61
N PRO A 129 1.35 17.15 -9.86
CA PRO A 129 0.47 17.26 -11.01
C PRO A 129 -0.63 16.19 -10.90
N ALA A 130 -1.90 16.60 -11.08
CA ALA A 130 -2.99 15.65 -11.22
C ALA A 130 -2.68 14.70 -12.39
N ALA A 131 -2.88 13.40 -12.18
CA ALA A 131 -2.79 12.43 -13.27
C ALA A 131 -3.78 12.84 -14.37
N ARG A 132 -3.25 13.03 -15.59
CA ARG A 132 -4.04 13.32 -16.79
C ARG A 132 -4.77 12.06 -17.28
#